data_AF-A0A2W6APS6-F1
#
_entry.id   AF-A0A2W6APS6-F1
#
_cell.length_a   1.000
_cell.length_b   1.000
_cell.length_c   1.000
_cell.angle_alpha   90.00
_cell.angle_beta   90.00
_cell.angle_gamma   90.00
#
_symmetry.space_group_name_H-M   'P 1'
#
loop_
_entity.id
_entity.type
_entity.pdbx_description
1 polymer ?
#
loop_
_entity_poly.entity_id
_entity_poly.type
_entity_poly.pdbx_seq_one_letter_code
_entity_poly.pdbx_strand_id
1 'polypeptide(L)'
;MLSISGAELVLWLHVLAACVWIGGQVAVAILIPVLRGHGQLASVAGQRYQAVAWPAFGVLIVTGIINVGNAGLQWSHLLDSPAGRTLVVKLGLVALSGLAAGVHALLQAPGVRADSARRPWTSTLLGSASLVAAVLAALYGVAIASA
;
A
#
# COMPACT_ATOMS: atom_id res chain seq x y z
N MET A 1 3.08 11.54 33.40
CA MET A 1 2.43 10.97 32.20
C MET A 1 3.43 11.06 31.06
N LEU A 2 3.53 10.03 30.20
CA LEU A 2 4.39 10.09 29.01
C LEU A 2 3.85 11.15 28.04
N SER A 3 4.72 12.00 27.50
CA SER A 3 4.34 13.01 26.50
C SER A 3 4.43 12.41 25.10
N ILE A 4 3.33 12.44 24.35
CA ILE A 4 3.31 12.02 22.94
C ILE A 4 3.89 13.16 22.09
N SER A 5 4.98 12.89 21.40
CA SER A 5 5.61 13.79 20.45
C SER A 5 4.91 13.77 19.08
N GLY A 6 5.12 14.84 18.30
CA GLY A 6 4.62 14.89 16.92
C GLY A 6 5.21 13.79 16.04
N ALA A 7 6.47 13.40 16.26
CA ALA A 7 7.13 12.34 15.51
C ALA A 7 6.47 10.97 15.78
N GLU A 8 6.16 10.67 17.04
CA GLU A 8 5.44 9.44 17.42
C GLU A 8 4.05 9.39 16.81
N LEU A 9 3.33 10.52 16.79
CA LEU A 9 1.99 10.60 16.18
C LEU A 9 2.04 10.34 14.67
N VAL A 10 3.01 10.91 13.96
CA VAL A 10 3.19 10.70 12.52
C VAL A 10 3.54 9.24 12.22
N LEU A 11 4.43 8.64 13.00
CA LEU A 11 4.77 7.21 12.85
C LEU A 11 3.55 6.33 13.12
N TRP A 12 2.78 6.61 14.17
CA TRP A 12 1.56 5.88 14.50
C TRP A 12 0.52 5.98 13.37
N LEU A 13 0.29 7.18 12.82
CA LEU A 13 -0.59 7.37 11.66
C LEU A 13 -0.11 6.61 10.43
N HIS A 14 1.20 6.60 10.18
CA HIS A 14 1.80 5.84 9.08
C HIS A 14 1.52 4.33 9.21
N VAL A 15 1.70 3.77 10.41
CA VAL A 15 1.45 2.36 10.70
C VAL A 15 -0.04 2.02 10.57
N LEU A 16 -0.94 2.87 11.07
CA LEU A 16 -2.38 2.68 10.89
C LEU A 16 -2.79 2.67 9.41
N ALA A 17 -2.25 3.60 8.63
CA ALA A 17 -2.49 3.67 7.20
C ALA A 17 -1.92 2.42 6.47
N ALA A 18 -0.76 1.92 6.91
CA ALA A 18 -0.20 0.64 6.44
C ALA A 18 -1.13 -0.54 6.73
N CYS A 19 -1.71 -0.60 7.93
CA CYS A 19 -2.65 -1.65 8.32
C CYS A 19 -3.91 -1.64 7.43
N VAL A 20 -4.47 -0.47 7.14
CA VAL A 20 -5.63 -0.34 6.24
C VAL A 20 -5.27 -0.77 4.82
N TRP A 21 -4.11 -0.36 4.32
CA TRP A 21 -3.66 -0.69 2.96
C TRP A 21 -3.37 -2.18 2.77
N ILE A 22 -2.52 -2.75 3.63
CA ILE A 22 -2.10 -4.16 3.55
C ILE A 22 -3.24 -5.08 3.98
N GLY A 23 -3.83 -4.83 5.15
CA GLY A 23 -4.92 -5.64 5.69
C GLY A 23 -6.17 -5.61 4.82
N GLY A 24 -6.50 -4.47 4.23
CA GLY A 24 -7.61 -4.35 3.31
C GLY A 24 -7.42 -5.14 2.02
N GLN A 25 -6.20 -5.17 1.45
CA GLN A 25 -5.88 -6.04 0.30
C GLN A 25 -6.07 -7.51 0.64
N VAL A 26 -5.61 -7.95 1.81
CA VAL A 26 -5.80 -9.33 2.29
C VAL A 26 -7.29 -9.65 2.46
N ALA A 27 -8.05 -8.77 3.12
CA ALA A 27 -9.48 -8.96 3.34
C ALA A 27 -10.25 -9.08 2.02
N VAL A 28 -9.97 -8.21 1.04
CA VAL A 28 -10.59 -8.25 -0.28
C VAL A 28 -10.18 -9.49 -1.06
N ALA A 29 -8.90 -9.89 -1.00
CA ALA A 29 -8.44 -11.11 -1.67
C ALA A 29 -9.17 -12.37 -1.17
N ILE A 30 -9.52 -12.42 0.12
CA ILE A 30 -10.28 -13.52 0.74
C ILE A 30 -11.77 -13.42 0.42
N LEU A 31 -12.38 -12.23 0.53
CA LEU A 31 -13.83 -12.06 0.42
C LEU A 31 -14.34 -12.07 -1.02
N ILE A 32 -13.61 -11.50 -1.97
CA ILE A 32 -14.08 -11.36 -3.37
C ILE A 32 -14.42 -12.71 -4.02
N PRO A 33 -13.63 -13.80 -3.87
CA PRO A 33 -13.97 -15.11 -4.40
C PRO A 33 -15.34 -15.62 -3.94
N VAL A 34 -15.70 -15.41 -2.66
CA VAL A 34 -16.98 -15.82 -2.08
C VAL A 34 -18.14 -14.96 -2.61
N LEU A 35 -17.90 -13.65 -2.78
CA LEU A 35 -18.91 -12.70 -3.24
C LEU A 35 -19.21 -12.81 -4.74
N ARG A 36 -18.33 -13.46 -5.54
CA ARG A 36 -18.53 -13.64 -6.99
C ARG A 36 -19.78 -14.45 -7.35
N GLY A 37 -20.24 -15.34 -6.47
CA GLY A 37 -21.49 -16.09 -6.66
C GLY A 37 -22.76 -15.26 -6.41
N HIS A 38 -22.63 -14.02 -5.93
CA HIS A 38 -23.75 -13.21 -5.44
C HIS A 38 -23.94 -11.92 -6.26
N GLY A 39 -24.03 -12.05 -7.58
CA GLY A 39 -24.32 -10.95 -8.50
C GLY A 39 -23.28 -9.83 -8.45
N GLN A 40 -23.72 -8.59 -8.19
CA GLN A 40 -22.85 -7.40 -8.22
C GLN A 40 -22.07 -7.16 -6.92
N LEU A 41 -22.29 -7.96 -5.86
CA LEU A 41 -21.70 -7.72 -4.54
C LEU A 41 -20.17 -7.66 -4.55
N ALA A 42 -19.51 -8.53 -5.32
CA ALA A 42 -18.05 -8.50 -5.46
C ALA A 42 -17.55 -7.15 -6.04
N SER A 43 -18.25 -6.61 -7.04
CA SER A 43 -17.91 -5.32 -7.63
C SER A 43 -18.11 -4.18 -6.64
N VAL A 44 -19.25 -4.16 -5.94
CA VAL A 44 -19.58 -3.12 -4.96
C VAL A 44 -18.58 -3.13 -3.81
N ALA A 45 -18.27 -4.31 -3.26
CA ALA A 45 -17.28 -4.47 -2.21
C ALA A 45 -15.90 -3.95 -2.63
N GLY A 46 -15.45 -4.30 -3.84
CA GLY A 46 -14.19 -3.80 -4.39
C GLY A 46 -14.15 -2.27 -4.52
N GLN A 47 -15.22 -1.64 -5.03
CA GLN A 47 -15.31 -0.18 -5.14
C GLN A 47 -15.30 0.51 -3.77
N ARG A 48 -16.04 -0.03 -2.80
CA ARG A 48 -16.08 0.49 -1.43
C ARG A 48 -14.73 0.39 -0.74
N TYR A 49 -14.01 -0.72 -0.94
CA TYR A 49 -12.65 -0.86 -0.47
C TYR A 49 -11.74 0.21 -1.08
N GLN A 50 -11.76 0.41 -2.40
CA GLN A 50 -10.93 1.42 -3.07
C GLN A 50 -11.16 2.84 -2.53
N ALA A 51 -12.40 3.19 -2.20
CA ALA A 51 -12.74 4.50 -1.61
C ALA A 51 -12.07 4.74 -0.23
N VAL A 52 -11.73 3.68 0.51
CA VAL A 52 -11.01 3.75 1.79
C VAL A 52 -9.51 3.56 1.60
N ALA A 53 -9.12 2.67 0.68
CA ALA A 53 -7.73 2.31 0.44
C ALA A 53 -6.92 3.50 -0.09
N TRP A 54 -7.44 4.25 -1.07
CA TRP A 54 -6.71 5.36 -1.69
C TRP A 54 -6.41 6.51 -0.71
N PRO A 55 -7.37 6.98 0.11
CA PRO A 55 -7.05 7.92 1.18
C PRO A 55 -5.98 7.39 2.15
N ALA A 56 -6.07 6.12 2.57
CA ALA A 56 -5.06 5.51 3.43
C ALA A 56 -3.68 5.48 2.77
N PHE A 57 -3.61 5.19 1.46
CA PHE A 57 -2.37 5.28 0.71
C PHE A 57 -1.83 6.72 0.64
N GLY A 58 -2.70 7.71 0.45
CA GLY A 58 -2.32 9.11 0.52
C GLY A 58 -1.70 9.47 1.87
N VAL A 59 -2.32 9.04 2.97
CA VAL A 59 -1.78 9.20 4.33
C VAL A 59 -0.43 8.51 4.48
N LEU A 60 -0.27 7.28 3.96
CA LEU A 60 1.01 6.55 3.95
C LEU A 60 2.12 7.36 3.28
N ILE A 61 1.86 7.94 2.11
CA ILE A 61 2.84 8.74 1.37
C ILE A 61 3.23 9.98 2.15
N VAL A 62 2.25 10.77 2.61
CA VAL A 62 2.50 12.03 3.32
C VAL A 62 3.27 11.77 4.63
N THR A 63 2.79 10.84 5.44
CA THR A 63 3.44 10.47 6.71
C THR A 63 4.81 9.82 6.47
N GLY A 64 4.97 9.05 5.39
CA GLY A 64 6.24 8.47 4.99
C GLY A 64 7.29 9.54 4.72
N ILE A 65 6.93 10.59 3.96
CA ILE A 65 7.82 11.72 3.67
C ILE A 65 8.25 12.44 4.96
N ILE A 66 7.31 12.68 5.87
CA ILE A 66 7.59 13.34 7.15
C ILE A 66 8.51 12.46 8.02
N ASN A 67 8.28 11.14 8.03
CA ASN A 67 9.10 10.19 8.80
C ASN A 67 10.55 10.10 8.32
N VAL A 68 10.84 10.34 7.03
CA VAL A 68 12.23 10.45 6.53
C VAL A 68 12.97 11.57 7.26
N GLY A 69 12.34 12.75 7.37
CA GLY A 69 12.90 13.89 8.11
C GLY A 69 13.03 13.62 9.61
N ASN A 70 12.00 13.03 10.22
CA ASN A 70 12.04 12.67 11.66
C ASN A 70 13.13 11.64 11.98
N ALA A 71 13.49 10.77 11.03
CA ALA A 71 14.57 9.81 11.16
C ALA A 71 15.97 10.42 10.91
N GLY A 72 16.07 11.73 10.68
CA GLY A 72 17.34 12.42 10.39
C GLY A 72 17.94 12.09 9.02
N LEU A 73 17.15 11.48 8.13
CA LEU A 73 17.60 11.13 6.77
C LEU A 73 17.38 12.30 5.83
N GLN A 74 18.39 12.59 5.01
CA GLN A 74 18.33 13.65 4.00
C GLN A 74 18.12 13.05 2.61
N TRP A 75 17.13 13.57 1.88
CA TRP A 75 16.77 13.10 0.53
C TRP A 75 17.93 13.14 -0.47
N SER A 76 18.84 14.12 -0.34
CA SER A 76 20.02 14.26 -1.21
C SER A 76 21.14 13.25 -0.91
N HIS A 77 21.15 12.66 0.29
CA HIS A 77 22.23 11.80 0.79
C HIS A 77 21.75 10.38 1.14
N LEU A 78 20.63 9.95 0.57
CA LEU A 78 20.06 8.64 0.87
C LEU A 78 20.98 7.47 0.47
N LEU A 79 21.88 7.64 -0.49
CA LEU A 79 22.75 6.56 -0.92
C LEU A 79 24.01 6.40 -0.05
N ASP A 80 24.27 7.37 0.82
CA ASP A 80 25.53 7.45 1.57
C ASP A 80 25.53 6.51 2.80
N SER A 81 24.36 6.19 3.34
CA SER A 81 24.21 5.29 4.50
C SER A 81 23.52 3.97 4.15
N PRO A 82 23.78 2.87 4.88
CA PRO A 82 23.01 1.63 4.76
C PRO A 82 21.50 1.84 4.98
N ALA A 83 21.13 2.66 5.96
CA ALA A 83 19.74 3.01 6.26
C ALA A 83 19.06 3.74 5.09
N GLY A 84 19.73 4.71 4.49
CA GLY A 84 19.20 5.43 3.33
C GLY A 84 19.06 4.56 2.08
N ARG A 85 20.01 3.65 1.80
CA ARG A 85 19.88 2.68 0.70
C ARG A 85 18.69 1.75 0.90
N THR A 86 18.49 1.29 2.14
CA THR A 86 17.33 0.48 2.53
C THR A 86 16.03 1.26 2.35
N LEU A 87 16.02 2.55 2.67
CA LEU A 87 14.89 3.45 2.41
C LEU A 87 14.58 3.57 0.91
N VAL A 88 15.58 3.71 0.05
CA VAL A 88 15.38 3.76 -1.42
C VAL A 88 14.67 2.49 -1.91
N VAL A 89 15.11 1.31 -1.46
CA VAL A 89 14.44 0.04 -1.79
C VAL A 89 12.98 0.04 -1.29
N LYS A 90 12.75 0.47 -0.05
CA LYS A 90 11.40 0.61 0.52
C LYS A 90 10.51 1.52 -0.33
N LEU A 91 11.02 2.67 -0.78
CA LEU A 91 10.26 3.62 -1.61
C LEU A 91 9.92 3.02 -2.97
N GLY A 92 10.86 2.29 -3.59
CA GLY A 92 10.59 1.54 -4.82
C GLY A 92 9.47 0.51 -4.66
N LEU A 93 9.45 -0.21 -3.53
CA LEU A 93 8.40 -1.18 -3.20
C LEU A 93 7.04 -0.51 -2.96
N VAL A 94 7.00 0.64 -2.27
CA VAL A 94 5.76 1.44 -2.09
C VAL A 94 5.23 1.93 -3.42
N ALA A 95 6.10 2.45 -4.29
CA ALA A 95 5.72 2.88 -5.64
C ALA A 95 5.17 1.71 -6.47
N LEU A 96 5.84 0.56 -6.45
CA LEU A 96 5.37 -0.65 -7.12
C LEU A 96 4.00 -1.09 -6.60
N SER A 97 3.78 -1.04 -5.29
CA SER A 97 2.49 -1.37 -4.68
C SER A 97 1.37 -0.45 -5.18
N GLY A 98 1.57 0.86 -5.07
CA GLY A 98 0.59 1.85 -5.51
C GLY A 98 0.30 1.79 -7.01
N LEU A 99 1.32 1.62 -7.85
CA LEU A 99 1.17 1.49 -9.30
C LEU A 99 0.43 0.21 -9.68
N ALA A 100 0.78 -0.93 -9.10
CA ALA A 100 0.09 -2.19 -9.37
C ALA A 100 -1.38 -2.13 -8.94
N ALA A 101 -1.68 -1.56 -7.77
CA ALA A 101 -3.04 -1.31 -7.31
C ALA A 101 -3.81 -0.33 -8.22
N GLY A 102 -3.14 0.73 -8.68
CA GLY A 102 -3.68 1.72 -9.63
C GLY A 102 -4.06 1.09 -10.96
N VAL A 103 -3.14 0.36 -11.59
CA VAL A 103 -3.43 -0.35 -12.84
C VAL A 103 -4.55 -1.37 -12.64
N HIS A 104 -4.53 -2.12 -11.54
CA HIS A 104 -5.62 -3.04 -11.20
C HIS A 104 -6.98 -2.33 -11.08
N ALA A 105 -7.04 -1.19 -10.38
CA ALA A 105 -8.28 -0.41 -10.22
C ALA A 105 -8.81 0.12 -11.55
N LEU A 106 -7.93 0.61 -12.43
CA LEU A 106 -8.28 1.09 -13.77
C LEU A 106 -8.83 -0.03 -14.66
N LEU A 107 -8.19 -1.21 -14.65
CA LEU A 107 -8.66 -2.38 -15.39
C LEU A 107 -10.00 -2.92 -14.88
N GLN A 108 -10.35 -2.62 -13.62
CA GLN A 108 -11.63 -2.99 -13.03
C GLN A 108 -12.69 -1.89 -13.18
N ALA A 109 -12.47 -0.84 -13.97
CA ALA A 109 -13.48 0.18 -14.26
C ALA A 109 -14.63 -0.40 -15.12
N PRO A 110 -15.89 0.07 -14.96
CA PRO A 110 -17.07 -0.50 -15.61
C PRO A 110 -16.95 -0.67 -17.14
N GLY A 111 -16.27 0.25 -17.83
CA GLY A 111 -16.10 0.20 -19.29
C GLY A 111 -15.01 -0.75 -19.80
N VAL A 112 -14.03 -1.14 -18.97
CA VAL A 112 -12.85 -1.95 -19.37
C VAL A 112 -13.00 -3.42 -18.95
N ARG A 113 -13.93 -3.71 -18.02
CA ARG A 113 -14.18 -5.06 -17.49
C ARG A 113 -14.48 -6.13 -18.55
N ALA A 114 -15.11 -5.75 -19.66
CA ALA A 114 -15.42 -6.68 -20.76
C ALA A 114 -14.15 -7.27 -21.41
N ASP A 115 -13.08 -6.48 -21.54
CA ASP A 115 -11.78 -6.94 -22.05
C ASP A 115 -10.95 -7.64 -20.98
N SER A 116 -11.01 -7.16 -19.74
CA SER A 116 -10.32 -7.79 -18.59
C SER A 116 -10.82 -9.21 -18.31
N ALA A 117 -12.11 -9.48 -18.58
CA ALA A 117 -12.69 -10.83 -18.48
C ALA A 117 -12.00 -11.86 -19.40
N ARG A 118 -11.31 -11.43 -20.46
CA ARG A 118 -10.54 -12.29 -21.36
C ARG A 118 -9.18 -12.71 -20.78
N ARG A 119 -8.65 -12.02 -19.76
CA ARG A 119 -7.36 -12.33 -19.11
C ARG A 119 -7.47 -12.22 -17.58
N PRO A 120 -8.20 -13.12 -16.91
CA PRO A 120 -8.41 -13.06 -15.46
C PRO A 120 -7.11 -13.11 -14.64
N TRP A 121 -6.05 -13.67 -15.19
CA TRP A 121 -4.75 -13.81 -14.50
C TRP A 121 -4.03 -12.48 -14.29
N THR A 122 -4.19 -11.49 -15.18
CA THR A 122 -3.50 -10.18 -15.03
C THR A 122 -4.02 -9.42 -13.82
N SER A 123 -5.32 -9.50 -13.56
CA SER A 123 -5.97 -8.87 -12.41
C SER A 123 -5.49 -9.45 -11.09
N THR A 124 -5.40 -10.79 -11.00
CA THR A 124 -4.86 -11.47 -9.82
C THR A 124 -3.38 -11.16 -9.62
N LEU A 125 -2.57 -11.21 -10.69
CA LEU A 125 -1.14 -10.91 -10.62
C LEU A 125 -0.87 -9.49 -10.13
N LEU A 126 -1.60 -8.48 -10.63
CA LEU A 126 -1.44 -7.10 -10.19
C LEU A 126 -1.84 -6.91 -8.72
N GLY A 127 -2.95 -7.51 -8.28
CA GLY A 127 -3.36 -7.48 -6.88
C GLY A 127 -2.35 -8.13 -5.94
N SER A 128 -1.85 -9.33 -6.31
CA SER A 128 -0.82 -10.03 -5.55
C SER A 128 0.51 -9.29 -5.54
N ALA A 129 0.95 -8.73 -6.67
CA ALA A 129 2.16 -7.92 -6.76
C ALA A 129 2.07 -6.68 -5.86
N SER A 130 0.92 -6.01 -5.85
CA SER A 130 0.67 -4.87 -4.96
C SER A 130 0.81 -5.25 -3.48
N LEU A 131 0.21 -6.36 -3.07
CA LEU A 131 0.24 -6.83 -1.69
C LEU A 131 1.65 -7.25 -1.27
N VAL A 132 2.34 -8.06 -2.09
CA VAL A 132 3.71 -8.51 -1.81
C VAL A 132 4.65 -7.32 -1.68
N ALA A 133 4.57 -6.36 -2.61
CA ALA A 133 5.39 -5.16 -2.56
C ALA A 133 5.12 -4.35 -1.27
N ALA A 134 3.86 -4.21 -0.85
CA ALA A 134 3.52 -3.51 0.39
C ALA A 134 4.05 -4.23 1.65
N VAL A 135 3.94 -5.55 1.71
CA VAL A 135 4.45 -6.36 2.83
C VAL A 135 5.97 -6.26 2.91
N LEU A 136 6.66 -6.35 1.77
CA LEU A 136 8.12 -6.15 1.72
C LEU A 136 8.49 -4.72 2.14
N ALA A 137 7.77 -3.70 1.68
CA ALA A 137 8.01 -2.32 2.13
C ALA A 137 7.86 -2.15 3.65
N ALA A 138 6.87 -2.83 4.26
CA ALA A 138 6.68 -2.83 5.71
C ALA A 138 7.86 -3.52 6.42
N LEU A 139 8.33 -4.67 5.92
CA LEU A 139 9.50 -5.38 6.46
C LEU A 139 10.77 -4.50 6.42
N TYR A 140 11.03 -3.84 5.28
CA TYR A 140 12.16 -2.91 5.15
C TYR A 140 12.00 -1.70 6.08
N GLY A 141 10.77 -1.29 6.38
CA GLY A 141 10.49 -0.27 7.40
C GLY A 141 10.93 -0.71 8.80
N VAL A 142 10.66 -1.95 9.18
CA VAL A 142 11.11 -2.53 10.46
C VAL A 142 12.64 -2.60 10.50
N ALA A 143 13.27 -3.04 9.42
CA ALA A 143 14.73 -3.13 9.33
C ALA A 143 15.42 -1.77 9.55
N ILE A 144 14.87 -0.69 8.99
CA ILE A 144 15.37 0.68 9.21
C ILE A 144 15.20 1.11 10.66
N ALA A 145 14.07 0.78 11.30
CA ALA A 145 13.81 1.16 12.68
C ALA A 145 14.69 0.41 13.70
N SER A 146 15.26 -0.73 13.31
CA SER A 146 16.15 -1.56 14.15
C SER A 146 17.65 -1.34 13.91
N ALA A 147 18.01 -0.46 12.97
CA ALA A 147 19.39 -0.18 12.58
C ALA A 147 19.95 1.03 13.34
#